data_AF-A0A957KNC5-F1
#
_entry.id   AF-A0A957KNC5-F1
#
_cell.length_a   1.000
_cell.length_b   1.000
_cell.length_c   1.000
_cell.angle_alpha   90.00
_cell.angle_beta   90.00
_cell.angle_gamma   90.00
#
_symmetry.space_group_name_H-M   'P 1'
#
loop_
_entity.id
_entity.type
_entity.pdbx_description
1 polymer ?
#
loop_
_entity_poly.entity_id
_entity_poly.type
_entity_poly.pdbx_seq_one_letter_code
_entity_poly.pdbx_strand_id
1 'polypeptide(L)'
;GGGKGMRAVLDAGAFESAIGAARREAMAAFGNDEVYLEKLITNARHIEIQVLADSHGNTIHLGERECSIQRRHQKLIEEAPSVAIDEKMRAEMGRVAVAAAESVGYVNAGTIEFLFDSKDNKYYFLEMNTRLQVEHPVTELVTGIDIVKEQIAIAAGRRLRYRQEDIAPKGWAIECRITAEDPFNNFMP
;
A
#
# COMPACT_ATOMS: atom_id res chain seq x y z
N GLY A 1 -8.94 8.81 5.45
CA GLY A 1 -8.63 7.47 4.91
C GLY A 1 -9.79 6.93 4.09
N GLY A 2 -9.51 6.08 3.10
CA GLY A 2 -10.54 5.42 2.28
C GLY A 2 -11.14 6.27 1.15
N GLY A 3 -10.35 7.14 0.51
CA GLY A 3 -10.81 7.87 -0.68
C GLY A 3 -11.62 9.16 -0.43
N LYS A 4 -12.00 9.45 0.83
CA LYS A 4 -12.87 10.59 1.20
C LYS A 4 -12.06 11.80 1.63
N GLY A 5 -12.55 13.01 1.32
CA GLY A 5 -11.91 14.27 1.70
C GLY A 5 -10.72 14.70 0.81
N MET A 6 -10.49 14.03 -0.31
CA MET A 6 -9.42 14.38 -1.26
C MET A 6 -9.97 15.12 -2.48
N ARG A 7 -9.28 16.18 -2.91
CA ARG A 7 -9.67 16.98 -4.09
C ARG A 7 -8.45 17.38 -4.90
N ALA A 8 -8.50 17.15 -6.20
CA ALA A 8 -7.49 17.66 -7.14
C ALA A 8 -7.73 19.16 -7.39
N VAL A 9 -6.65 19.95 -7.34
CA VAL A 9 -6.65 21.36 -7.71
C VAL A 9 -5.69 21.53 -8.88
N LEU A 10 -6.23 21.90 -10.05
CA LEU A 10 -5.46 22.03 -11.29
C LEU A 10 -5.14 23.49 -11.64
N ASP A 11 -5.85 24.43 -11.03
CA ASP A 11 -5.66 25.87 -11.20
C ASP A 11 -5.70 26.58 -9.83
N ALA A 12 -4.93 27.66 -9.71
CA ALA A 12 -4.83 28.41 -8.45
C ALA A 12 -6.15 29.09 -8.04
N GLY A 13 -7.02 29.41 -9.00
CA GLY A 13 -8.31 30.06 -8.74
C GLY A 13 -9.30 29.13 -8.03
N ALA A 14 -9.23 27.82 -8.30
CA ALA A 14 -10.06 26.81 -7.67
C ALA A 14 -9.64 26.44 -6.24
N PHE A 15 -8.45 26.84 -5.79
CA PHE A 15 -7.85 26.37 -4.54
C PHE A 15 -8.70 26.70 -3.30
N GLU A 16 -9.14 27.94 -3.13
CA GLU A 16 -9.94 28.39 -1.98
C GLU A 16 -11.28 27.63 -1.86
N SER A 17 -11.93 27.38 -2.99
CA SER A 17 -13.17 26.60 -3.02
C SER A 17 -12.92 25.13 -2.66
N ALA A 18 -11.84 24.55 -3.23
CA ALA A 18 -11.48 23.16 -3.02
C ALA A 18 -11.09 22.87 -1.57
N ILE A 19 -10.27 23.71 -0.94
CA ILE A 19 -9.85 23.53 0.46
C ILE A 19 -11.05 23.65 1.40
N GLY A 20 -11.93 24.63 1.19
CA GLY A 20 -13.13 24.78 2.01
C GLY A 20 -14.07 23.57 1.90
N ALA A 21 -14.20 23.00 0.70
CA ALA A 21 -15.00 21.79 0.50
C ALA A 21 -14.36 20.54 1.13
N ALA A 22 -13.03 20.37 1.00
CA ALA A 22 -12.29 19.26 1.60
C ALA A 22 -12.40 19.27 3.14
N ARG A 23 -12.24 20.44 3.77
CA ARG A 23 -12.40 20.61 5.23
C ARG A 23 -13.79 20.23 5.73
N ARG A 24 -14.84 20.67 5.05
CA ARG A 24 -16.23 20.31 5.41
C ARG A 24 -16.47 18.81 5.32
N GLU A 25 -15.96 18.17 4.28
CA GLU A 25 -16.08 16.72 4.08
C GLU A 25 -15.30 15.94 5.14
N ALA A 26 -14.07 16.37 5.44
CA ALA A 26 -13.23 15.77 6.49
C ALA A 26 -13.88 15.90 7.87
N MET A 27 -14.38 17.08 8.23
CA MET A 27 -15.12 17.30 9.48
C MET A 27 -16.35 16.40 9.57
N ALA A 28 -17.16 16.31 8.50
CA ALA A 28 -18.37 15.50 8.50
C ALA A 28 -18.09 13.99 8.58
N ALA A 29 -17.00 13.52 7.97
CA ALA A 29 -16.68 12.09 7.92
C ALA A 29 -15.83 11.60 9.10
N PHE A 30 -14.96 12.47 9.65
CA PHE A 30 -13.92 12.09 10.60
C PHE A 30 -13.85 12.96 11.86
N GLY A 31 -14.62 14.06 11.94
CA GLY A 31 -14.60 14.97 13.09
C GLY A 31 -13.31 15.81 13.21
N ASN A 32 -12.47 15.83 12.17
CA ASN A 32 -11.25 16.62 12.08
C ASN A 32 -11.20 17.29 10.69
N ASP A 33 -10.98 18.61 10.64
CA ASP A 33 -10.90 19.40 9.41
C ASP A 33 -9.46 19.73 8.98
N GLU A 34 -8.45 19.16 9.64
CA GLU A 34 -7.07 19.25 9.21
C GLU A 34 -6.91 18.67 7.81
N VAL A 35 -6.28 19.47 6.95
CA VAL A 35 -5.99 19.14 5.56
C VAL A 35 -4.57 19.57 5.26
N TYR A 36 -3.93 18.85 4.34
CA TYR A 36 -2.60 19.15 3.85
C TYR A 36 -2.60 19.12 2.31
N LEU A 37 -1.56 19.67 1.69
CA LEU A 37 -1.41 19.74 0.25
C LEU A 37 -0.27 18.83 -0.20
N GLU A 38 -0.54 18.05 -1.24
CA GLU A 38 0.45 17.19 -1.89
C GLU A 38 0.56 17.53 -3.37
N LYS A 39 1.71 17.19 -3.96
CA LYS A 39 1.88 17.22 -5.40
C LYS A 39 0.99 16.14 -6.02
N LEU A 40 0.08 16.53 -6.91
CA LEU A 40 -0.72 15.58 -7.66
C LEU A 40 0.14 14.85 -8.69
N ILE A 41 0.27 13.53 -8.56
CA ILE A 41 0.93 12.67 -9.54
C ILE A 41 -0.15 11.99 -10.38
N THR A 42 -0.23 12.37 -11.66
CA THR A 42 -1.21 11.80 -12.59
C THR A 42 -0.69 10.52 -13.21
N ASN A 43 -1.55 9.51 -13.36
CA ASN A 43 -1.20 8.20 -13.95
C ASN A 43 -0.10 7.45 -13.19
N ALA A 44 0.00 7.67 -11.88
CA ALA A 44 0.88 6.89 -11.02
C ALA A 44 0.38 5.44 -10.92
N ARG A 45 1.32 4.51 -10.85
CA ARG A 45 1.06 3.14 -10.41
C ARG A 45 1.07 3.10 -8.89
N HIS A 46 0.19 2.30 -8.31
CA HIS A 46 0.15 2.09 -6.87
C HIS A 46 0.96 0.83 -6.58
N ILE A 47 2.14 1.01 -5.99
CA ILE A 47 3.07 -0.06 -5.65
C ILE A 47 3.24 -0.07 -4.14
N GLU A 48 3.15 -1.23 -3.52
CA GLU A 48 3.22 -1.34 -2.07
C GLU A 48 4.13 -2.48 -1.63
N ILE A 49 4.83 -2.30 -0.51
CA ILE A 49 5.81 -3.25 0.01
C ILE A 49 5.30 -3.89 1.28
N GLN A 50 5.19 -5.21 1.29
CA GLN A 50 4.87 -5.99 2.48
C GLN A 50 6.07 -6.03 3.43
N VAL A 51 5.88 -5.67 4.69
CA VAL A 51 6.90 -5.80 5.74
C VAL A 51 6.45 -6.75 6.86
N LEU A 52 7.42 -7.42 7.48
CA LEU A 52 7.27 -8.17 8.72
C LEU A 52 8.38 -7.71 9.68
N ALA A 53 8.01 -7.39 10.92
CA ALA A 53 8.96 -7.01 11.97
C ALA A 53 8.67 -7.75 13.28
N ASP A 54 9.70 -8.27 13.96
CA ASP A 54 9.57 -8.86 15.29
C ASP A 54 9.97 -7.91 16.42
N SER A 55 9.66 -8.30 17.66
CA SER A 55 10.04 -7.56 18.86
C SER A 55 11.51 -7.68 19.24
N HIS A 56 12.35 -8.33 18.42
CA HIS A 56 13.77 -8.57 18.65
C HIS A 56 14.66 -7.71 17.73
N GLY A 57 14.05 -6.80 16.95
CA GLY A 57 14.75 -5.90 16.05
C GLY A 57 15.01 -6.47 14.66
N ASN A 58 14.38 -7.60 14.28
CA ASN A 58 14.46 -8.10 12.92
C ASN A 58 13.29 -7.54 12.09
N THR A 59 13.61 -6.93 10.95
CA THR A 59 12.62 -6.45 9.97
C THR A 59 13.00 -6.96 8.58
N ILE A 60 12.03 -7.49 7.83
CA ILE A 60 12.19 -7.95 6.45
C ILE A 60 11.06 -7.43 5.57
N HIS A 61 11.30 -7.31 4.26
CA HIS A 61 10.24 -7.17 3.27
C HIS A 61 9.96 -8.49 2.55
N LEU A 62 8.69 -8.71 2.18
CA LEU A 62 8.25 -9.88 1.40
C LEU A 62 8.07 -9.57 -0.10
N GLY A 63 8.61 -8.43 -0.54
CA GLY A 63 8.47 -7.95 -1.91
C GLY A 63 7.31 -6.98 -2.06
N GLU A 64 7.00 -6.66 -3.31
CA GLU A 64 5.97 -5.69 -3.68
C GLU A 64 4.68 -6.33 -4.18
N ARG A 65 3.61 -5.55 -4.13
CA ARG A 65 2.38 -5.75 -4.88
C ARG A 65 2.10 -4.54 -5.78
N GLU A 66 1.50 -4.80 -6.94
CA GLU A 66 0.93 -3.79 -7.79
C GLU A 66 -0.59 -3.75 -7.63
N CYS A 67 -1.10 -2.61 -7.20
CA CYS A 67 -2.50 -2.38 -6.87
C CYS A 67 -3.09 -1.22 -7.68
N SER A 68 -2.53 -0.97 -8.87
CA SER A 68 -2.87 0.16 -9.74
C SER A 68 -4.29 0.09 -10.30
N ILE A 69 -4.88 -1.11 -10.40
CA ILE A 69 -6.22 -1.30 -10.95
C ILE A 69 -7.26 -1.04 -9.85
N GLN A 70 -7.80 0.18 -9.89
CA GLN A 70 -8.71 0.68 -8.87
C GLN A 70 -9.97 1.30 -9.50
N ARG A 71 -11.08 1.26 -8.77
CA ARG A 71 -12.28 2.04 -9.09
C ARG A 71 -12.65 2.90 -7.89
N ARG A 72 -12.80 4.21 -8.10
CA ARG A 72 -13.10 5.19 -7.03
C ARG A 72 -12.15 5.05 -5.81
N HIS A 73 -10.86 4.88 -6.08
CA HIS A 73 -9.80 4.68 -5.06
C HIS A 73 -9.92 3.38 -4.23
N GLN A 74 -10.65 2.39 -4.74
CA GLN A 74 -10.70 1.04 -4.15
C GLN A 74 -9.99 0.06 -5.08
N LYS A 75 -9.06 -0.73 -4.51
CA LYS A 75 -8.32 -1.78 -5.21
C LYS A 75 -9.29 -2.89 -5.65
N LEU A 76 -9.13 -3.38 -6.88
CA LEU A 76 -9.98 -4.41 -7.49
C LEU A 76 -9.19 -5.63 -7.97
N ILE A 77 -8.01 -5.37 -8.53
CA ILE A 77 -7.07 -6.39 -8.99
C ILE A 77 -5.70 -6.02 -8.44
N GLU A 78 -5.05 -7.00 -7.86
CA GLU A 78 -3.74 -6.88 -7.24
C GLU A 78 -2.84 -8.02 -7.73
N GLU A 79 -1.57 -7.73 -7.99
CA GLU A 79 -0.61 -8.74 -8.44
C GLU A 79 0.71 -8.66 -7.67
N ALA A 80 1.40 -9.80 -7.60
CA ALA A 80 2.74 -9.90 -7.04
C ALA A 80 3.60 -10.85 -7.89
N PRO A 81 4.88 -10.52 -8.17
CA PRO A 81 5.45 -9.16 -8.08
C PRO A 81 4.83 -8.19 -9.11
N SER A 82 5.28 -6.93 -9.14
CA SER A 82 4.84 -5.95 -10.14
C SER A 82 5.65 -6.06 -11.42
N VAL A 83 4.98 -6.00 -12.58
CA VAL A 83 5.67 -5.93 -13.89
C VAL A 83 6.18 -4.52 -14.21
N ALA A 84 5.78 -3.52 -13.43
CA ALA A 84 6.07 -2.12 -13.71
C ALA A 84 7.45 -1.66 -13.22
N ILE A 85 8.02 -2.36 -12.24
CA ILE A 85 9.30 -2.02 -11.64
C ILE A 85 10.35 -3.09 -11.94
N ASP A 86 11.56 -2.64 -12.21
CA ASP A 86 12.71 -3.53 -12.39
C ASP A 86 13.28 -4.00 -11.04
N GLU A 87 14.24 -4.92 -11.10
CA GLU A 87 14.86 -5.50 -9.90
C GLU A 87 15.59 -4.46 -9.04
N LYS A 88 16.16 -3.43 -9.68
CA LYS A 88 16.87 -2.37 -8.97
C LYS A 88 15.89 -1.52 -8.15
N MET A 89 14.78 -1.12 -8.77
CA MET A 89 13.72 -0.35 -8.13
C MET A 89 13.06 -1.18 -7.02
N ARG A 90 12.80 -2.47 -7.26
CA ARG A 90 12.27 -3.40 -6.25
C ARG A 90 13.17 -3.48 -5.02
N ALA A 91 14.47 -3.69 -5.21
CA ALA A 91 15.44 -3.73 -4.11
C ALA A 91 15.52 -2.39 -3.36
N GLU A 92 15.46 -1.27 -4.08
CA GLU A 92 15.48 0.06 -3.49
C GLU A 92 14.24 0.33 -2.62
N MET A 93 13.05 0.11 -3.18
CA MET A 93 11.77 0.29 -2.48
C MET A 93 11.65 -0.65 -1.27
N GLY A 94 12.10 -1.90 -1.41
CA GLY A 94 12.17 -2.87 -0.31
C GLY A 94 13.02 -2.36 0.85
N ARG A 95 14.22 -1.86 0.57
CA ARG A 95 15.12 -1.28 1.58
C ARG A 95 14.51 -0.04 2.23
N VAL A 96 13.86 0.83 1.46
CA VAL A 96 13.18 2.03 2.00
C VAL A 96 12.03 1.64 2.92
N ALA A 97 11.23 0.64 2.55
CA ALA A 97 10.12 0.16 3.37
C ALA A 97 10.59 -0.43 4.70
N VAL A 98 11.66 -1.23 4.68
CA VAL A 98 12.30 -1.76 5.91
C VAL A 98 12.80 -0.60 6.79
N ALA A 99 13.55 0.34 6.22
CA ALA A 99 14.07 1.49 6.97
C ALA A 99 12.94 2.35 7.58
N ALA A 100 11.83 2.53 6.85
CA ALA A 100 10.65 3.24 7.36
C ALA A 100 10.04 2.51 8.57
N ALA A 101 9.84 1.19 8.47
CA ALA A 101 9.31 0.37 9.56
C ALA A 101 10.23 0.38 10.80
N GLU A 102 11.55 0.26 10.60
CA GLU A 102 12.54 0.32 11.68
C GLU A 102 12.57 1.68 12.38
N SER A 103 12.41 2.78 11.62
CA SER A 103 12.47 4.14 12.18
C SER A 103 11.38 4.44 13.21
N VAL A 104 10.27 3.69 13.17
CA VAL A 104 9.14 3.82 14.10
C VAL A 104 9.05 2.65 15.09
N GLY A 105 10.05 1.75 15.10
CA GLY A 105 10.02 0.54 15.94
C GLY A 105 8.81 -0.35 15.63
N TYR A 106 8.46 -0.49 14.35
CA TYR A 106 7.29 -1.26 13.93
C TYR A 106 7.41 -2.72 14.36
N VAL A 107 6.28 -3.34 14.70
CA VAL A 107 6.17 -4.76 15.04
C VAL A 107 4.95 -5.32 14.33
N ASN A 108 5.03 -6.60 13.94
CA ASN A 108 4.00 -7.36 13.23
C ASN A 108 4.00 -7.09 11.70
N ALA A 109 2.95 -7.50 10.99
CA ALA A 109 2.81 -7.28 9.56
C ALA A 109 2.29 -5.87 9.25
N GLY A 110 2.86 -5.23 8.23
CA GLY A 110 2.41 -3.92 7.75
C GLY A 110 2.69 -3.77 6.26
N THR A 111 2.21 -2.69 5.67
CA THR A 111 2.49 -2.38 4.27
C THR A 111 2.82 -0.92 4.10
N ILE A 112 3.88 -0.63 3.35
CA ILE A 112 4.29 0.71 2.96
C ILE A 112 3.83 0.94 1.53
N GLU A 113 2.93 1.90 1.33
CA GLU A 113 2.36 2.22 0.02
C GLU A 113 3.14 3.36 -0.65
N PHE A 114 3.29 3.25 -1.97
CA PHE A 114 3.98 4.21 -2.81
C PHE A 114 3.18 4.53 -4.07
N LEU A 115 3.33 5.76 -4.54
CA LEU A 115 2.96 6.15 -5.90
C LEU A 115 4.21 6.10 -6.78
N PHE A 116 4.20 5.28 -7.81
CA PHE A 116 5.26 5.16 -8.80
C PHE A 116 4.89 5.90 -10.10
N ASP A 117 5.66 6.92 -10.44
CA ASP A 117 5.59 7.63 -11.71
C ASP A 117 6.53 6.97 -12.73
N SER A 118 5.94 6.25 -13.68
CA SER A 118 6.67 5.54 -14.74
C SER A 118 7.31 6.47 -15.77
N LYS A 119 6.89 7.74 -15.88
CA LYS A 119 7.50 8.70 -16.80
C LYS A 119 8.85 9.18 -16.30
N ASP A 120 8.91 9.51 -15.02
CA ASP A 120 10.11 10.05 -14.37
C ASP A 120 10.95 8.95 -13.69
N ASN A 121 10.46 7.71 -13.66
CA ASN A 121 11.02 6.58 -12.94
C ASN A 121 11.29 6.92 -11.45
N LYS A 122 10.29 7.54 -10.81
CA LYS A 122 10.35 7.99 -9.41
C LYS A 122 9.19 7.40 -8.63
N TYR A 123 9.43 7.07 -7.37
CA TYR A 123 8.39 6.67 -6.43
C TYR A 123 8.33 7.66 -5.26
N TYR A 124 7.16 7.75 -4.66
CA TYR A 124 6.87 8.66 -3.55
C TYR A 124 6.09 7.88 -2.50
N PHE A 125 6.51 7.99 -1.23
CA PHE A 125 5.75 7.43 -0.12
C PHE A 125 4.34 8.03 -0.10
N LEU A 126 3.34 7.18 0.14
CA LEU A 126 1.94 7.57 0.25
C LEU A 126 1.46 7.41 1.69
N GLU A 127 1.39 6.17 2.16
CA GLU A 127 0.95 5.86 3.52
C GLU A 127 1.56 4.54 4.03
N MET A 128 1.36 4.28 5.31
CA MET A 128 1.64 2.98 5.92
C MET A 128 0.35 2.39 6.46
N ASN A 129 -0.02 1.22 5.98
CA ASN A 129 -1.08 0.42 6.57
C ASN A 129 -0.49 -0.45 7.69
N THR A 130 -0.78 -0.09 8.94
CA THR A 130 -0.26 -0.77 10.14
C THR A 130 -1.08 -2.02 10.51
N ARG A 131 -1.42 -2.83 9.51
CA ARG A 131 -2.25 -4.04 9.61
C ARG A 131 -2.04 -4.92 8.38
N LEU A 132 -2.55 -6.14 8.45
CA LEU A 132 -2.69 -7.00 7.27
C LEU A 132 -3.67 -6.36 6.26
N GLN A 133 -3.37 -6.52 4.98
CA GLN A 133 -4.22 -6.09 3.87
C GLN A 133 -4.97 -7.25 3.24
N VAL A 134 -6.00 -6.95 2.46
CA VAL A 134 -6.87 -7.96 1.82
C VAL A 134 -6.04 -8.80 0.85
N GLU A 135 -5.22 -8.12 0.06
CA GLU A 135 -4.35 -8.61 -1.00
C GLU A 135 -3.06 -9.29 -0.51
N HIS A 136 -2.91 -9.61 0.77
CA HIS A 136 -1.76 -10.39 1.25
C HIS A 136 -1.59 -11.77 0.58
N PRO A 137 -2.64 -12.49 0.10
CA PRO A 137 -2.48 -13.82 -0.48
C PRO A 137 -1.59 -13.86 -1.72
N VAL A 138 -1.56 -12.80 -2.55
CA VAL A 138 -0.65 -12.80 -3.71
C VAL A 138 0.82 -12.81 -3.27
N THR A 139 1.15 -12.16 -2.16
CA THR A 139 2.48 -12.22 -1.55
C THR A 139 2.77 -13.60 -0.97
N GLU A 140 1.81 -14.22 -0.27
CA GLU A 140 1.97 -15.56 0.28
C GLU A 140 2.21 -16.60 -0.83
N LEU A 141 1.48 -16.50 -1.94
CA LEU A 141 1.58 -17.43 -3.07
C LEU A 141 2.96 -17.39 -3.72
N VAL A 142 3.54 -16.20 -3.93
CA VAL A 142 4.86 -16.09 -4.58
C VAL A 142 6.02 -16.33 -3.62
N THR A 143 5.86 -16.07 -2.32
CA THR A 143 6.95 -16.25 -1.33
C THR A 143 6.91 -17.61 -0.65
N GLY A 144 5.74 -18.25 -0.56
CA GLY A 144 5.49 -19.43 0.25
C GLY A 144 5.45 -19.15 1.76
N ILE A 145 5.31 -17.88 2.17
CA ILE A 145 5.28 -17.46 3.57
C ILE A 145 3.84 -17.16 3.97
N ASP A 146 3.35 -17.86 4.99
CA ASP A 146 2.07 -17.60 5.65
C ASP A 146 2.24 -16.41 6.60
N ILE A 147 1.76 -15.25 6.16
CA ILE A 147 1.90 -13.96 6.83
C ILE A 147 1.08 -13.97 8.11
N VAL A 148 -0.16 -14.49 8.09
CA VAL A 148 -1.03 -14.55 9.28
C VAL A 148 -0.39 -15.38 10.39
N LYS A 149 0.22 -16.51 10.04
CA LYS A 149 0.96 -17.35 10.98
C LYS A 149 2.18 -16.64 11.55
N GLU A 150 2.92 -15.88 10.75
CA GLU A 150 4.02 -15.04 11.24
C GLU A 150 3.50 -13.96 12.20
N GLN A 151 2.39 -13.29 11.90
CA GLN A 151 1.79 -12.31 12.80
C GLN A 151 1.50 -12.89 14.18
N ILE A 152 0.91 -14.09 14.24
CA ILE A 152 0.62 -14.79 15.50
C ILE A 152 1.92 -15.19 16.21
N ALA A 153 2.92 -15.69 15.49
CA ALA A 153 4.21 -16.06 16.06
C ALA A 153 4.95 -14.86 16.66
N ILE A 154 4.99 -13.74 15.94
CA ILE A 154 5.57 -12.47 16.38
C ILE A 154 4.83 -11.95 17.61
N ALA A 155 3.50 -11.95 17.61
CA ALA A 155 2.70 -11.53 18.75
C ALA A 155 2.94 -12.41 20.01
N ALA A 156 3.31 -13.67 19.81
CA ALA A 156 3.74 -14.57 20.89
C ALA A 156 5.22 -14.38 21.31
N GLY A 157 5.88 -13.32 20.83
CA GLY A 157 7.28 -12.99 21.15
C GLY A 157 8.32 -13.85 20.45
N ARG A 158 7.93 -14.62 19.41
CA ARG A 158 8.90 -15.41 18.62
C ARG A 158 9.67 -14.49 17.68
N ARG A 159 10.90 -14.91 17.38
CA ARG A 159 11.72 -14.29 16.34
C ARG A 159 11.22 -14.67 14.96
N LEU A 160 11.43 -13.79 13.99
CA LEU A 160 11.21 -14.09 12.58
C LEU A 160 12.01 -15.33 12.19
N ARG A 161 11.34 -16.22 11.43
CA ARG A 161 11.95 -17.47 10.95
C ARG A 161 12.80 -17.27 9.70
N TYR A 162 12.67 -16.12 9.06
CA TYR A 162 13.23 -15.79 7.75
C TYR A 162 14.18 -14.60 7.85
N ARG A 163 15.19 -14.61 6.99
CA ARG A 163 16.09 -13.48 6.72
C ARG A 163 15.74 -12.88 5.36
N GLN A 164 16.19 -11.66 5.10
CA GLN A 164 15.92 -11.00 3.82
C GLN A 164 16.43 -11.80 2.62
N GLU A 165 17.57 -12.48 2.77
CA GLU A 165 18.19 -13.35 1.76
C GLU A 165 17.40 -14.63 1.45
N ASP A 166 16.47 -15.04 2.33
CA ASP A 166 15.58 -16.19 2.12
C ASP A 166 14.38 -15.83 1.23
N ILE A 167 14.14 -14.54 1.00
CA ILE A 167 12.95 -14.03 0.30
C ILE A 167 13.24 -13.92 -1.19
N ALA A 168 12.67 -14.83 -1.97
CA ALA A 168 12.68 -14.76 -3.42
C ALA A 168 11.30 -15.11 -3.98
N PRO A 169 10.63 -14.20 -4.71
CA PRO A 169 9.34 -14.49 -5.33
C PRO A 169 9.49 -15.60 -6.38
N LYS A 170 8.56 -16.55 -6.36
CA LYS A 170 8.48 -17.68 -7.29
C LYS A 170 7.21 -17.56 -8.11
N GLY A 171 7.37 -17.24 -9.39
CA GLY A 171 6.25 -17.08 -10.32
C GLY A 171 5.52 -15.75 -10.12
N TRP A 172 4.22 -15.77 -10.40
CA TRP A 172 3.34 -14.60 -10.37
C TRP A 172 1.99 -15.00 -9.79
N ALA A 173 1.39 -14.12 -8.99
CA ALA A 173 0.06 -14.29 -8.44
C ALA A 173 -0.78 -13.05 -8.72
N ILE A 174 -2.08 -13.27 -8.97
CA ILE A 174 -3.07 -12.21 -9.20
C ILE A 174 -4.29 -12.53 -8.34
N GLU A 175 -4.78 -11.53 -7.62
CA GLU A 175 -6.04 -11.56 -6.89
C GLU A 175 -7.08 -10.70 -7.60
N CYS A 176 -8.32 -11.19 -7.64
CA CYS A 176 -9.46 -10.46 -8.18
C CYS A 176 -10.56 -10.43 -7.12
N ARG A 177 -11.03 -9.24 -6.77
CA ARG A 177 -12.13 -9.08 -5.82
C ARG A 177 -13.48 -9.30 -6.51
N ILE A 178 -14.17 -10.37 -6.15
CA ILE A 178 -15.55 -10.63 -6.61
C ILE A 178 -16.52 -9.97 -5.64
N THR A 179 -17.26 -8.97 -6.14
CA THR A 179 -18.23 -8.19 -5.37
C THR A 179 -19.65 -8.45 -5.87
N ALA A 180 -20.65 -8.06 -5.07
CA ALA A 180 -22.06 -8.09 -5.46
C ALA A 180 -22.46 -6.88 -6.33
N GLU A 181 -21.50 -6.05 -6.76
CA GLU A 181 -21.79 -4.81 -7.48
C GLU A 181 -22.14 -5.09 -8.95
N ASP A 182 -23.27 -4.56 -9.42
CA ASP A 182 -23.73 -4.77 -10.79
C ASP A 182 -23.05 -3.80 -11.79
N PRO A 183 -22.17 -4.27 -12.70
CA PRO A 183 -21.52 -3.41 -13.67
C PRO A 183 -22.48 -2.77 -14.68
N PHE A 184 -23.66 -3.34 -14.90
CA PHE A 184 -24.68 -2.82 -15.81
C PHE A 184 -25.64 -1.84 -15.13
N ASN A 185 -25.56 -1.71 -13.80
CA ASN A 185 -26.41 -0.85 -13.00
C ASN A 185 -25.58 0.08 -12.10
N ASN A 186 -24.59 0.76 -12.69
CA ASN A 186 -23.71 1.74 -12.04
C ASN A 186 -23.02 1.21 -10.76
N PHE A 187 -22.72 -0.10 -10.73
CA PHE A 187 -22.09 -0.79 -9.60
C PHE A 187 -22.88 -0.66 -8.30
N MET A 188 -24.23 -0.67 -8.39
CA MET A 188 -25.06 -0.81 -7.19
C MET A 188 -24.80 -2.17 -6.52
N PRO A 189 -24.62 -2.22 -5.18
CA PRO A 189 -24.49 -3.46 -4.42
C PRO A 189 -25.75 -4.32 -4.39
#